data_AF-A0A6G1C3P0-F1
#
_entry.id   AF-A0A6G1C3P0-F1
#
_cell.length_a   1.000
_cell.length_b   1.000
_cell.length_c   1.000
_cell.angle_alpha   90.00
_cell.angle_beta   90.00
_cell.angle_gamma   90.00
#
_symmetry.space_group_name_H-M   'P 1'
#
loop_
_entity.id
_entity.type
_entity.pdbx_description
1 polymer ?
#
loop_
_entity_poly.entity_id
_entity_poly.type
_entity_poly.pdbx_seq_one_letter_code
_entity_poly.pdbx_strand_id
1 'polypeptide(L)'
;MESSVSSSVAMAVEPGPHATGEEMLAVFWHEGMLAHDAGCGVYGRDIDPGFLDVLDQHPENADRVRNMVSILRRGPIARFLSWYSGRPAHAAELLSFHSAV
;
A
#
# COMPACT_ATOMS: atom_id res chain seq x y z
N MET A 1 -7.19 -35.38 -30.12
CA MET A 1 -7.08 -34.77 -28.78
C MET A 1 -6.85 -33.29 -29.02
N GLU A 2 -7.93 -32.53 -29.07
CA GLU A 2 -7.87 -31.08 -29.25
C GLU A 2 -7.66 -30.43 -27.89
N SER A 3 -6.56 -29.69 -27.74
CA SER A 3 -6.25 -28.96 -26.51
C SER A 3 -6.48 -27.48 -26.77
N SER A 4 -7.67 -26.99 -26.40
CA SER A 4 -8.01 -25.58 -26.40
C SER A 4 -7.25 -24.86 -25.28
N VAL A 5 -6.42 -23.88 -25.66
CA VAL A 5 -5.75 -22.97 -24.72
C VAL A 5 -6.69 -21.78 -24.47
N SER A 6 -7.27 -21.70 -23.28
CA SER A 6 -8.12 -20.58 -22.87
C SER A 6 -7.25 -19.47 -22.28
N SER A 7 -6.96 -18.44 -23.09
CA SER A 7 -6.26 -17.24 -22.65
C SER A 7 -7.24 -16.29 -21.97
N SER A 8 -7.28 -16.28 -20.64
CA SER A 8 -8.06 -15.30 -19.87
C SER A 8 -7.39 -13.93 -19.93
N VAL A 9 -7.94 -13.03 -20.73
CA VAL A 9 -7.63 -11.60 -20.70
C VAL A 9 -8.15 -11.02 -19.39
N ALA A 10 -7.28 -10.35 -18.63
CA ALA A 10 -7.68 -9.59 -17.46
C ALA A 10 -8.67 -8.49 -17.87
N MET A 11 -9.92 -8.63 -17.46
CA MET A 11 -10.93 -7.59 -17.68
C MET A 11 -10.60 -6.39 -16.78
N ALA A 12 -10.34 -5.26 -17.41
CA ALA A 12 -10.38 -3.97 -16.73
C ALA A 12 -11.78 -3.81 -16.13
N VAL A 13 -11.85 -3.72 -14.80
CA VAL A 13 -13.08 -3.41 -14.09
C VAL A 13 -13.36 -1.93 -14.35
N GLU A 14 -14.29 -1.66 -15.26
CA GLU A 14 -14.84 -0.32 -15.45
C GLU A 14 -15.51 0.13 -14.14
N PRO A 15 -15.24 1.36 -13.66
CA PRO A 15 -15.89 1.88 -12.47
C PRO A 15 -17.38 2.02 -12.75
N GLY A 16 -18.21 1.28 -12.01
CA GLY A 16 -19.66 1.40 -12.07
C GLY A 16 -20.11 2.83 -11.73
N PRO A 17 -21.29 3.27 -12.22
CA PRO A 17 -21.77 4.63 -12.00
C PRO A 17 -21.89 4.91 -10.50
N HIS A 18 -21.08 5.85 -10.02
CA HIS A 18 -21.21 6.39 -8.67
C HIS A 18 -22.60 6.99 -8.54
N ALA A 19 -23.33 6.61 -7.49
CA ALA A 19 -24.59 7.25 -7.14
C ALA A 19 -24.30 8.75 -6.93
N THR A 20 -24.86 9.58 -7.79
CA THR A 20 -24.72 11.03 -7.75
C THR A 20 -25.23 11.54 -6.41
N GLY A 21 -24.33 11.82 -5.46
CA GLY A 21 -24.66 12.37 -4.16
C GLY A 21 -23.82 11.88 -2.97
N GLU A 22 -23.06 10.79 -3.10
CA GLU A 22 -22.16 10.34 -2.03
C GLU A 22 -20.77 11.00 -2.17
N GLU A 23 -20.38 11.80 -1.19
CA GLU A 23 -19.06 12.44 -1.14
C GLU A 23 -17.99 11.35 -1.05
N MET A 24 -17.19 11.19 -2.11
CA MET A 24 -16.15 10.18 -2.16
C MET A 24 -14.94 10.60 -1.33
N LEU A 25 -14.42 9.69 -0.50
CA LEU A 25 -13.21 9.92 0.28
C LEU A 25 -11.98 9.83 -0.63
N ALA A 26 -11.14 10.86 -0.60
CA ALA A 26 -9.89 10.88 -1.35
C ALA A 26 -8.83 9.99 -0.68
N VAL A 27 -8.21 9.10 -1.47
CA VAL A 27 -7.07 8.27 -1.08
C VAL A 27 -5.89 8.65 -1.96
N PHE A 28 -4.78 9.07 -1.33
CA PHE A 28 -3.53 9.36 -2.02
C PHE A 28 -2.56 8.19 -1.84
N TRP A 29 -2.08 7.64 -2.95
CA TRP A 29 -1.21 6.46 -2.93
C TRP A 29 -0.05 6.59 -3.91
N HIS A 30 1.12 6.07 -3.53
CA HIS A 30 2.28 5.96 -4.38
C HIS A 30 2.94 4.59 -4.14
N GLU A 31 3.24 3.85 -5.21
CA GLU A 31 3.77 2.47 -5.10
C GLU A 31 5.12 2.40 -4.34
N GLY A 32 5.89 3.50 -4.36
CA GLY A 32 7.12 3.64 -3.58
C GLY A 32 6.95 3.48 -2.06
N MET A 33 5.73 3.55 -1.52
CA MET A 33 5.46 3.25 -0.10
C MET A 33 5.78 1.79 0.27
N LEU A 34 5.88 0.89 -0.70
CA LEU A 34 6.26 -0.51 -0.48
C LEU A 34 7.78 -0.75 -0.52
N ALA A 35 8.57 0.28 -0.86
CA ALA A 35 10.02 0.17 -0.99
C ALA A 35 10.78 0.39 0.33
N HIS A 36 10.08 0.77 1.40
CA HIS A 36 10.68 0.94 2.72
C HIS A 36 11.04 -0.43 3.31
N ASP A 37 12.32 -0.66 3.53
CA ASP A 37 12.79 -1.79 4.32
C ASP A 37 12.62 -1.47 5.81
N ALA A 38 11.61 -2.07 6.41
CA ALA A 38 11.31 -1.89 7.84
C ALA A 38 12.11 -2.85 8.74
N GLY A 39 12.86 -3.77 8.13
CA GLY A 39 13.64 -4.75 8.85
C GLY A 39 12.83 -5.85 9.53
N CYS A 40 13.51 -6.59 10.40
CA CYS A 40 12.93 -7.68 11.18
C CYS A 40 13.24 -7.58 12.69
N GLY A 41 12.51 -8.36 13.49
CA GLY A 41 12.60 -8.42 14.94
C GLY A 41 11.50 -7.63 15.68
N VAL A 42 11.62 -7.57 17.00
CA VAL A 42 10.64 -6.92 17.88
C VAL A 42 11.03 -5.45 18.08
N TYR A 43 10.41 -4.56 17.29
CA TYR A 43 10.58 -3.09 17.32
C TYR A 43 11.93 -2.55 16.82
N GLY A 44 12.56 -3.26 15.88
CA GLY A 44 13.57 -2.70 14.98
C GLY A 44 15.01 -2.81 15.49
N ARG A 45 15.82 -3.58 14.77
CA ARG A 45 17.25 -3.27 14.56
C ARG A 45 17.99 -4.13 13.54
N ASP A 46 17.34 -4.96 12.73
CA ASP A 46 18.01 -5.91 11.80
C ASP A 46 19.15 -6.71 12.46
N ILE A 47 19.08 -6.83 13.78
CA ILE A 47 20.09 -7.46 14.62
C ILE A 47 19.33 -8.48 15.43
N ASP A 48 19.66 -9.74 15.21
CA ASP A 48 19.26 -10.82 16.11
C ASP A 48 19.91 -10.58 17.47
N PRO A 49 19.14 -10.33 18.54
CA PRO A 49 19.71 -10.11 19.85
C PRO A 49 20.16 -11.43 20.52
N GLY A 50 20.01 -12.58 19.85
CA GLY A 50 20.49 -13.90 20.28
C GLY A 50 19.55 -14.63 21.24
N PHE A 51 18.36 -14.09 21.49
CA PHE A 51 17.35 -14.68 22.37
C PHE A 51 15.95 -14.71 21.75
N LEU A 52 15.79 -14.33 20.48
CA LEU A 52 14.52 -14.43 19.77
C LEU A 52 14.44 -15.76 19.02
N ASP A 53 13.36 -16.51 19.23
CA ASP A 53 13.13 -17.76 18.49
C ASP A 53 12.81 -17.50 17.01
N VAL A 54 12.21 -16.34 16.69
CA VAL A 54 11.87 -15.91 15.33
C VAL A 54 12.09 -14.41 15.19
N LEU A 55 12.78 -14.00 14.13
CA LEU A 55 12.84 -12.60 13.69
C LEU A 55 11.64 -12.32 12.78
N ASP A 56 10.51 -11.95 13.38
CA ASP A 56 9.31 -11.61 12.64
C ASP A 56 9.51 -10.33 11.80
N GLN A 57 8.71 -10.16 10.76
CA GLN A 57 8.70 -8.92 9.98
C GLN A 57 8.27 -7.75 10.86
N HIS A 58 8.89 -6.59 10.71
CA HIS A 58 8.51 -5.41 11.49
C HIS A 58 7.01 -5.12 11.35
N PRO A 59 6.26 -4.73 12.41
CA PRO A 59 4.82 -4.46 12.31
C PRO A 59 4.43 -3.42 11.25
N GLU A 60 5.38 -2.60 10.79
CA GLU A 60 5.18 -1.59 9.74
C GLU A 60 5.73 -2.03 8.36
N ASN A 61 5.91 -3.33 8.14
CA ASN A 61 6.45 -3.88 6.89
C ASN A 61 5.53 -3.66 5.67
N ALA A 62 6.12 -3.88 4.48
CA ALA A 62 5.44 -3.73 3.21
C ALA A 62 4.25 -4.68 3.01
N ASP A 63 4.27 -5.91 3.53
CA ASP A 63 3.13 -6.84 3.41
C ASP A 63 1.89 -6.33 4.14
N ARG A 64 2.07 -5.74 5.34
CA ARG A 64 0.97 -5.09 6.05
C ARG A 64 0.38 -3.96 5.22
N VAL A 65 1.24 -3.10 4.64
CA VAL A 65 0.79 -1.99 3.79
C VAL A 65 0.06 -2.51 2.53
N ARG A 66 0.57 -3.55 1.86
CA ARG A 66 -0.11 -4.20 0.72
C ARG A 66 -1.50 -4.68 1.11
N ASN A 67 -1.64 -5.32 2.27
CA ASN A 67 -2.92 -5.81 2.76
C ASN A 67 -3.90 -4.65 3.03
N MET A 68 -3.45 -3.57 3.68
CA MET A 68 -4.27 -2.37 3.89
C MET A 68 -4.75 -1.76 2.57
N VAL A 69 -3.85 -1.58 1.60
CA VAL A 69 -4.19 -1.06 0.26
C VAL A 69 -5.17 -1.99 -0.45
N SER A 70 -5.00 -3.31 -0.30
CA SER A 70 -5.89 -4.29 -0.90
C SER A 70 -7.32 -4.23 -0.35
N ILE A 71 -7.47 -3.96 0.95
CA ILE A 71 -8.76 -3.75 1.61
C ILE A 71 -9.41 -2.47 1.06
N LEU A 72 -8.65 -1.40 0.86
CA LEU A 72 -9.20 -0.17 0.28
C LEU A 72 -9.62 -0.37 -1.18
N ARG A 73 -8.84 -1.12 -1.98
CA ARG A 73 -9.12 -1.34 -3.40
C ARG A 73 -10.27 -2.33 -3.66
N ARG A 74 -10.42 -3.35 -2.82
CA ARG A 74 -11.34 -4.49 -3.07
C ARG A 74 -12.36 -4.73 -1.97
N GLY A 75 -12.25 -4.04 -0.85
CA GLY A 75 -13.12 -4.22 0.31
C GLY A 75 -14.46 -3.50 0.21
N PRO A 76 -15.30 -3.64 1.24
CA PRO A 76 -16.69 -3.15 1.23
C PRO A 76 -16.85 -1.64 1.03
N ILE A 77 -15.79 -0.87 1.30
CA ILE A 77 -15.81 0.59 1.17
C ILE A 77 -15.25 1.10 -0.16
N ALA A 78 -14.73 0.23 -1.03
CA ALA A 78 -14.00 0.64 -2.23
C ALA A 78 -14.81 1.57 -3.15
N ARG A 79 -16.13 1.37 -3.24
CA ARG A 79 -17.06 2.20 -4.03
C ARG A 79 -17.19 3.66 -3.55
N PHE A 80 -16.74 3.95 -2.33
CA PHE A 80 -16.80 5.29 -1.73
C PHE A 80 -15.43 6.00 -1.79
N LEU A 81 -14.43 5.44 -2.48
CA LEU A 81 -13.07 5.96 -2.52
C LEU A 81 -12.71 6.49 -3.91
N SER A 82 -12.08 7.67 -3.94
CA SER A 82 -11.42 8.23 -5.11
C SER A 82 -9.91 8.13 -4.96
N TRP A 83 -9.21 7.56 -5.94
CA TRP A 83 -7.77 7.38 -5.88
C TRP A 83 -7.01 8.49 -6.60
N TYR A 84 -5.98 9.00 -5.95
CA TYR A 84 -5.09 10.04 -6.45
C TYR A 84 -3.64 9.59 -6.30
N SER A 85 -2.77 10.06 -7.20
CA SER A 85 -1.34 9.81 -7.09
C SER A 85 -0.75 10.62 -5.93
N GLY A 86 -0.05 9.94 -5.02
CA GLY A 86 0.86 10.59 -4.08
C GLY A 86 2.15 11.04 -4.78
N ARG A 87 2.93 11.87 -4.10
CA ARG A 87 4.28 12.27 -4.52
C ARG A 87 5.22 12.34 -3.31
N PRO A 88 6.53 12.18 -3.51
CA PRO A 88 7.52 12.53 -2.49
C PRO A 88 7.41 14.02 -2.09
N ALA A 89 7.71 14.31 -0.83
CA ALA A 89 7.86 15.68 -0.35
C ALA A 89 9.14 16.31 -0.94
N HIS A 90 9.08 17.59 -1.29
CA HIS A 90 10.25 18.36 -1.67
C HIS A 90 11.07 18.73 -0.44
N ALA A 91 12.38 18.96 -0.62
CA ALA A 91 13.26 19.38 0.47
C ALA A 91 12.74 20.61 1.22
N ALA A 92 12.21 21.61 0.51
CA ALA A 92 11.65 22.81 1.13
C ALA A 92 10.41 22.51 2.01
N GLU A 93 9.61 21.49 1.65
CA GLU A 93 8.44 21.07 2.42
C GLU A 93 8.87 20.32 3.68
N LEU A 94 9.87 19.45 3.56
CA LEU A 94 10.47 18.77 4.71
C LEU A 94 11.05 19.78 5.70
N LEU A 95 11.76 20.80 5.20
CA LEU A 95 12.37 21.85 6.02
C LEU A 95 11.38 22.85 6.62
N SER A 96 10.09 22.78 6.26
CA SER A 96 9.05 23.55 6.97
C SER A 96 8.83 23.06 8.41
N PHE A 97 9.25 21.83 8.70
CA PHE A 97 9.13 21.19 10.01
C PHE A 97 10.44 20.61 10.55
N HIS A 98 11.26 20.00 9.69
CA HIS A 98 12.53 19.40 10.06
C HIS A 98 13.70 20.39 9.98
N SER A 99 14.73 20.15 10.79
CA SER A 99 16.04 20.79 10.62
C SER A 99 16.89 19.97 9.65
N ALA A 100 17.82 20.62 8.94
CA ALA A 100 18.73 19.95 8.02
C ALA A 100 19.82 19.10 8.73
N VAL A 101 19.70 18.91 10.05
CA VAL A 101 20.76 18.40 10.94
C VAL A 101 20.16 17.56 12.06
#